data_AF-A0A9W4HK79-F1
#
_entry.id   AF-A0A9W4HK79-F1
#
_cell.length_a   1.000
_cell.length_b   1.000
_cell.length_c   1.000
_cell.angle_alpha   90.00
_cell.angle_beta   90.00
_cell.angle_gamma   90.00
#
_symmetry.space_group_name_H-M   'P 1'
#
loop_
_entity.id
_entity.type
_entity.pdbx_description
1 polymer ?
#
loop_
_entity_poly.entity_id
_entity_poly.type
_entity_poly.pdbx_seq_one_letter_code
_entity_poly.pdbx_strand_id
1 'polypeptide(L)'
;MDIVFHPGQNGSAPWVEFYPYTPSATAGYAFMGIFGVSTLAHIVLMFPFRAAYFIPLILGGICETFGYYGRAWSHESRFEISSWALQEMLILCAPPLVAATVYMVLGRIIRSFDAEHHSSMRVKWLTFVFVMNDVLCFCTQLGGAGVQVTGDQNIMKIGKKVVLAGLIFSLVVFAFFIYIAAKFHRRLQQRPTPILNHHPDLPWQRYMWAIYVSCAALMVRNLVRTIQFGAGQKTDVNTKEVYIYVFDAFLMFFSMLVLIIYHPGRLIKRARRLAKNGMFRQSSDGNSAHILLSDCEMGQRPAKLYILTHNSNPDPSWLEIFDIPDMLDPNLLKEQNRGSTPKLVPSKGDAEGFACRDRGTDGASAFGPLHRLQFFVPRWIFFLSNNMHLIQYATEADGPALAKVNVESFRARLLLGQVFPGSNNTLLREYKTHVGMKHLANPNMHVLKIHSENGELVTYSRWQLPASFGQSQVPLSDQGALSAKDPLVYAPQPMNTEAFAAFKKILEEGRKKHTTEDDIVLDLLATLPDYQGQGYGKTILKWGIEKADATKSRIYLEATPEGVPVYLKYGWRHMEEVTMNFADYGGVGVESYYLMIRDPIA
;
A
#
# COMPACT_ATOMS: atom_id res chain seq x y z
N MET A 1 -3.65 41.19 12.16
CA MET A 1 -3.28 41.98 10.97
C MET A 1 -4.48 42.83 10.60
N ASP A 2 -4.30 44.14 10.47
CA ASP A 2 -5.38 45.05 10.10
C ASP A 2 -5.01 45.70 8.78
N ILE A 3 -5.80 45.39 7.76
CA ILE A 3 -5.75 46.04 6.47
C ILE A 3 -6.44 47.39 6.65
N VAL A 4 -5.69 48.48 6.52
CA VAL A 4 -6.25 49.84 6.64
C VAL A 4 -6.61 50.34 5.25
N PHE A 5 -7.90 50.56 5.04
CA PHE A 5 -8.41 51.17 3.83
C PHE A 5 -8.30 52.70 3.94
N HIS A 6 -7.52 53.30 3.07
CA HIS A 6 -7.40 54.75 2.98
C HIS A 6 -8.31 55.24 1.85
N PRO A 7 -9.44 55.91 2.17
CA PRO A 7 -10.22 56.58 1.14
C PRO A 7 -9.34 57.68 0.55
N GLY A 8 -9.11 57.64 -0.76
CA GLY A 8 -8.24 58.60 -1.44
C GLY A 8 -8.67 60.03 -1.14
N GLN A 9 -7.74 60.85 -0.65
CA GLN A 9 -7.98 62.28 -0.42
C GLN A 9 -7.42 63.10 -1.59
N ASN A 10 -8.13 64.16 -1.99
CA ASN A 10 -7.72 65.08 -3.06
C ASN A 10 -7.48 64.44 -4.44
N GLY A 11 -8.36 63.51 -4.87
CA GLY A 11 -8.30 62.93 -6.22
C GLY A 11 -7.28 61.80 -6.41
N SER A 12 -6.61 61.37 -5.34
CA SER A 12 -5.82 60.14 -5.34
C SER A 12 -6.74 58.90 -5.34
N ALA A 13 -6.32 57.84 -6.05
CA ALA A 13 -7.06 56.56 -6.02
C ALA A 13 -7.00 55.97 -4.60
N PRO A 14 -8.07 55.33 -4.10
CA PRO A 14 -8.03 54.67 -2.80
C PRO A 14 -6.92 53.61 -2.76
N TRP A 15 -6.14 53.58 -1.68
CA TRP A 15 -5.07 52.60 -1.48
C TRP A 15 -5.28 51.82 -0.19
N VAL A 16 -4.67 50.64 -0.14
CA VAL A 16 -4.86 49.67 0.93
C VAL A 16 -3.50 49.41 1.58
N GLU A 17 -3.41 49.65 2.88
CA GLU A 17 -2.20 49.40 3.67
C GLU A 17 -2.31 48.02 4.32
N PHE A 18 -1.53 47.06 3.81
CA PHE A 18 -1.58 45.66 4.26
C PHE A 18 -0.73 45.38 5.50
N TYR A 19 0.18 46.29 5.84
CA TYR A 19 1.11 46.14 6.95
C TYR A 19 1.02 47.34 7.91
N PRO A 20 0.88 47.13 9.23
CA PRO A 20 0.91 48.22 10.21
C PRO A 20 2.32 48.75 10.49
N TYR A 21 3.34 48.16 9.87
CA TYR A 21 4.76 48.51 9.98
C TYR A 21 5.47 48.20 8.67
N THR A 22 6.69 48.73 8.51
CA THR A 22 7.54 48.49 7.35
C THR A 22 8.30 47.17 7.51
N PRO A 23 8.04 46.11 6.73
CA PRO A 23 8.74 44.83 6.89
C PRO A 23 10.25 45.00 6.70
N SER A 24 11.09 44.40 7.53
CA SER A 24 12.54 44.47 7.35
C SER A 24 13.03 43.56 6.22
N ALA A 25 13.59 44.14 5.14
CA ALA A 25 14.20 43.39 4.05
C ALA A 25 15.35 42.50 4.53
N THR A 26 16.21 43.02 5.40
CA THR A 26 17.36 42.29 5.94
C THR A 26 16.93 41.04 6.70
N ALA A 27 15.90 41.14 7.54
CA ALA A 27 15.38 39.99 8.26
C ALA A 27 14.71 38.98 7.33
N GLY A 28 13.94 39.45 6.33
CA GLY A 28 13.31 38.59 5.33
C GLY A 28 14.32 37.75 4.55
N TYR A 29 15.37 38.37 3.99
CA TYR A 29 16.42 37.65 3.27
C TYR A 29 17.27 36.73 4.16
N ALA A 30 17.51 37.12 5.42
CA ALA A 30 18.22 36.26 6.38
C ALA A 30 17.45 34.95 6.64
N PHE A 31 16.15 35.04 6.94
CA PHE A 31 15.33 33.84 7.15
C PHE A 31 15.11 33.03 5.86
N MET A 32 14.97 33.68 4.71
CA MET A 32 14.97 33.00 3.41
C MET A 32 16.22 32.13 3.22
N GLY A 33 17.41 32.66 3.49
CA GLY A 33 18.67 31.91 3.42
C GLY A 33 18.70 30.74 4.41
N ILE A 34 18.28 30.96 5.65
CA ILE A 34 18.24 29.93 6.70
C ILE A 34 17.31 28.77 6.32
N PHE A 35 16.10 29.05 5.83
CA PHE A 35 15.15 28.03 5.38
C PHE A 35 15.60 27.34 4.10
N GLY A 36 16.21 28.08 3.16
CA GLY A 36 16.79 27.50 1.95
C GLY A 36 17.88 26.48 2.25
N VAL A 37 18.85 26.84 3.10
CA VAL A 37 19.93 25.93 3.54
C VAL A 37 19.37 24.74 4.31
N SER A 38 18.41 24.97 5.20
CA SER A 38 17.77 23.89 5.97
C SER A 38 17.01 22.90 5.07
N THR A 39 16.34 23.40 4.04
CA THR A 39 15.61 22.59 3.06
C THR A 39 16.57 21.75 2.21
N LEU A 40 17.66 22.36 1.72
CA LEU A 40 18.72 21.66 0.99
C LEU A 40 19.35 20.55 1.84
N ALA A 41 19.63 20.82 3.12
CA ALA A 41 20.14 19.80 4.03
C ALA A 41 19.20 18.59 4.14
N HIS A 42 17.88 18.82 4.25
CA HIS A 42 16.90 17.72 4.27
C HIS A 42 16.83 16.94 2.95
N ILE A 43 16.93 17.63 1.80
CA ILE A 43 16.99 16.99 0.48
C ILE A 43 18.21 16.06 0.41
N VAL A 44 19.39 16.56 0.80
CA VAL A 44 20.63 15.77 0.78
C VAL A 44 20.53 14.55 1.73
N LEU A 45 19.97 14.73 2.92
CA LEU A 45 19.77 13.63 3.89
C LEU A 45 18.70 12.62 3.44
N MET A 46 17.76 12.99 2.59
CA MET A 46 16.68 12.11 2.12
C MET A 46 17.20 10.90 1.33
N PHE A 47 18.20 11.10 0.46
CA PHE A 47 18.76 10.06 -0.42
C PHE A 47 19.46 8.91 0.34
N PRO A 48 20.47 9.13 1.23
CA PRO A 48 21.19 8.05 1.91
C PRO A 48 20.33 7.26 2.90
N PHE A 49 19.27 7.88 3.43
CA PHE A 49 18.35 7.24 4.38
C PHE A 49 17.08 6.68 3.72
N ARG A 50 16.90 6.84 2.40
CA ARG A 50 15.67 6.48 1.66
C ARG A 50 14.41 6.95 2.39
N ALA A 51 14.46 8.19 2.87
CA ALA A 51 13.48 8.75 3.79
C ALA A 51 12.38 9.54 3.07
N ALA A 52 11.73 8.93 2.08
CA ALA A 52 10.69 9.59 1.26
C ALA A 52 9.48 10.13 2.05
N TYR A 53 9.37 9.82 3.34
CA TYR A 53 8.35 10.40 4.23
C TYR A 53 8.69 11.82 4.71
N PHE A 54 9.86 12.36 4.38
CA PHE A 54 10.26 13.75 4.64
C PHE A 54 9.81 14.74 3.55
N ILE A 55 9.12 14.27 2.50
CA ILE A 55 8.62 15.13 1.42
C ILE A 55 7.78 16.31 1.94
N PRO A 56 6.81 16.11 2.87
CA PRO A 56 6.05 17.25 3.41
C PRO A 56 6.95 18.29 4.07
N LEU A 57 7.97 17.88 4.82
CA LEU A 57 8.95 18.81 5.42
C LEU A 57 9.71 19.63 4.38
N ILE A 58 10.09 19.01 3.26
CA ILE A 58 10.77 19.70 2.15
C ILE A 58 9.82 20.74 1.54
N LEU A 59 8.56 20.37 1.29
CA LEU A 59 7.54 21.30 0.81
C LEU A 59 7.31 22.45 1.80
N GLY A 60 7.25 22.15 3.10
CA GLY A 60 7.15 23.17 4.15
C GLY A 60 8.35 24.12 4.15
N GLY A 61 9.56 23.60 4.01
CA GLY A 61 10.77 24.42 3.91
C GLY A 61 10.82 25.29 2.64
N ILE A 62 10.31 24.79 1.51
CA ILE A 62 10.12 25.57 0.27
C ILE A 62 9.11 26.70 0.52
N CYS A 63 7.96 26.40 1.15
CA CYS A 63 6.97 27.39 1.52
C CYS A 63 7.56 28.48 2.42
N GLU A 64 8.32 28.14 3.47
CA GLU A 64 8.98 29.14 4.32
C GLU A 64 9.99 29.99 3.52
N THR A 65 10.82 29.36 2.67
CA THR A 65 11.82 30.06 1.86
C THR A 65 11.17 31.11 0.96
N PHE A 66 10.14 30.73 0.19
CA PHE A 66 9.44 31.65 -0.69
C PHE A 66 8.49 32.61 0.05
N GLY A 67 7.98 32.21 1.22
CA GLY A 67 7.18 33.07 2.09
C GLY A 67 8.00 34.25 2.63
N TYR A 68 9.20 34.00 3.13
CA TYR A 68 10.11 35.07 3.58
C TYR A 68 10.72 35.86 2.41
N TYR A 69 10.83 35.28 1.21
CA TYR A 69 11.11 36.04 0.00
C TYR A 69 9.97 37.04 -0.31
N GLY A 70 8.71 36.59 -0.28
CA GLY A 70 7.55 37.47 -0.42
C GLY A 70 7.54 38.60 0.63
N ARG A 71 7.95 38.28 1.86
CA ARG A 71 8.12 39.26 2.95
C ARG A 71 9.20 40.29 2.67
N ALA A 72 10.36 39.87 2.14
CA ALA A 72 11.43 40.77 1.77
C ALA A 72 11.00 41.69 0.61
N TRP A 73 10.27 41.14 -0.38
CA TRP A 73 9.69 41.92 -1.48
C TRP A 73 8.64 42.93 -0.99
N SER A 74 7.84 42.59 0.03
CA SER A 74 6.92 43.56 0.66
C SER A 74 7.63 44.76 1.32
N HIS A 75 8.96 44.77 1.48
CA HIS A 75 9.70 45.98 1.90
C HIS A 75 9.62 47.10 0.86
N GLU A 76 9.78 46.74 -0.42
CA GLU A 76 9.82 47.63 -1.58
C GLU A 76 8.40 47.91 -2.13
N SER A 77 7.53 46.90 -2.15
CA SER A 77 6.15 46.99 -2.69
C SER A 77 5.07 46.77 -1.61
N ARG A 78 5.02 47.65 -0.59
CA ARG A 78 4.10 47.53 0.57
C ARG A 78 2.60 47.54 0.25
N PHE A 79 2.23 48.10 -0.90
CA PHE A 79 0.85 48.28 -1.34
C PHE A 79 0.41 47.24 -2.38
N GLU A 80 1.31 46.34 -2.79
CA GLU A 80 0.98 45.27 -3.73
C GLU A 80 0.39 44.05 -3.04
N ILE A 81 -0.82 43.67 -3.46
CA ILE A 81 -1.54 42.50 -2.94
C ILE A 81 -0.79 41.18 -3.19
N SER A 82 -0.01 41.12 -4.27
CA SER A 82 0.75 39.94 -4.73
C SER A 82 1.81 39.53 -3.71
N SER A 83 2.63 40.48 -3.24
CA SER A 83 3.70 40.22 -2.27
C SER A 83 3.15 39.79 -0.91
N TRP A 84 2.09 40.47 -0.44
CA TRP A 84 1.40 40.14 0.80
C TRP A 84 0.72 38.77 0.73
N ALA A 85 -0.03 38.49 -0.34
CA ALA A 85 -0.70 37.20 -0.52
C ALA A 85 0.32 36.05 -0.61
N LEU A 86 1.41 36.23 -1.35
CA LEU A 86 2.47 35.23 -1.47
C LEU A 86 3.06 34.88 -0.09
N GLN A 87 3.41 35.89 0.70
CA GLN A 87 3.92 35.70 2.05
C GLN A 87 2.89 34.97 2.93
N GLU A 88 1.66 35.51 3.02
CA GLU A 88 0.66 35.02 3.96
C GLU A 88 0.26 33.57 3.62
N MET A 89 0.02 33.27 2.34
CA MET A 89 -0.36 31.92 1.92
C MET A 89 0.74 30.89 2.23
N LEU A 90 2.00 31.22 1.93
CA LEU A 90 3.10 30.26 2.08
C LEU A 90 3.53 30.08 3.54
N ILE A 91 3.60 31.15 4.33
CA ILE A 91 3.92 31.07 5.77
C ILE A 91 2.79 30.36 6.54
N LEU A 92 1.52 30.52 6.14
CA LEU A 92 0.41 29.75 6.74
C LEU A 92 0.43 28.28 6.34
N CYS A 93 0.95 27.94 5.14
CA CYS A 93 0.96 26.59 4.60
C CYS A 93 2.07 25.69 5.18
N ALA A 94 3.22 26.27 5.55
CA ALA A 94 4.37 25.51 6.01
C ALA A 94 4.15 24.71 7.32
N PRO A 95 3.53 25.25 8.38
CA PRO A 95 3.40 24.54 9.66
C PRO A 95 2.62 23.22 9.60
N PRO A 96 1.47 23.11 8.90
CA PRO A 96 0.81 21.82 8.66
C PRO A 96 1.71 20.77 8.03
N LEU A 97 2.57 21.15 7.07
CA LEU A 97 3.47 20.24 6.37
C LEU A 97 4.60 19.73 7.27
N VAL A 98 5.14 20.61 8.11
CA VAL A 98 6.14 20.25 9.13
C VAL A 98 5.51 19.33 10.19
N ALA A 99 4.33 19.69 10.71
CA ALA A 99 3.58 18.89 11.69
C ALA A 99 3.26 17.48 11.15
N ALA A 100 2.79 17.39 9.90
CA ALA A 100 2.54 16.12 9.21
C ALA A 100 3.77 15.21 9.22
N THR A 101 4.97 15.78 8.99
CA THR A 101 6.21 15.01 9.02
C THR A 101 6.50 14.48 10.43
N VAL A 102 6.33 15.31 11.47
CA VAL A 102 6.54 14.89 12.87
C VAL A 102 5.61 13.71 13.24
N TYR A 103 4.34 13.76 12.83
CA TYR A 103 3.38 12.67 13.06
C TYR A 103 3.80 11.38 12.34
N MET A 104 4.23 11.50 11.07
CA MET A 104 4.71 10.35 10.28
C MET A 104 5.97 9.73 10.88
N VAL A 105 6.88 10.55 11.39
CA VAL A 105 8.10 10.11 12.08
C VAL A 105 7.73 9.32 13.32
N LEU A 106 6.87 9.86 14.20
CA LEU A 106 6.40 9.17 15.39
C LEU A 106 5.73 7.84 15.02
N GLY A 107 4.85 7.84 14.03
CA GLY A 107 4.16 6.64 13.59
C GLY A 107 5.09 5.57 12.97
N ARG A 108 6.23 5.97 12.41
CA ARG A 108 7.28 5.03 11.95
C ARG A 108 8.10 4.49 13.12
N ILE A 109 8.40 5.32 14.12
CA ILE A 109 9.09 4.90 15.33
C ILE A 109 8.27 3.84 16.07
N ILE A 110 6.97 4.09 16.29
CA ILE A 110 6.04 3.14 16.93
C ILE A 110 6.05 1.78 16.20
N ARG A 111 5.95 1.79 14.86
CA ARG A 111 5.99 0.56 14.06
C ARG A 111 7.36 -0.12 14.05
N SER A 112 8.46 0.64 14.15
CA SER A 112 9.81 0.06 14.12
C SER A 112 10.20 -0.67 15.40
N PHE A 113 9.53 -0.38 16.51
CA PHE A 113 9.73 -1.08 17.79
C PHE A 113 8.72 -2.22 18.03
N ASP A 114 7.90 -2.54 17.02
CA ASP A 114 6.82 -3.55 17.10
C ASP A 114 5.82 -3.29 18.24
N ALA A 115 5.67 -2.03 18.62
CA ALA A 115 4.84 -1.61 19.73
C ALA A 115 3.40 -1.24 19.30
N GLU A 116 2.94 -1.73 18.14
CA GLU A 116 1.60 -1.43 17.61
C GLU A 116 0.50 -1.92 18.57
N HIS A 117 0.73 -3.06 19.25
CA HIS A 117 -0.13 -3.62 20.31
C HIS A 117 -0.22 -2.74 21.57
N HIS A 118 0.70 -1.81 21.78
CA HIS A 118 0.70 -0.90 22.94
C HIS A 118 0.04 0.45 22.64
N SER A 119 -0.20 0.79 21.37
CA SER A 119 -0.91 2.02 21.01
C SER A 119 -2.42 1.77 20.96
N SER A 120 -3.19 2.58 21.71
CA SER A 120 -4.65 2.45 21.84
C SER A 120 -5.42 2.77 20.55
N MET A 121 -4.77 3.32 19.53
CA MET A 121 -5.39 3.76 18.29
C MET A 121 -4.44 3.47 17.12
N ARG A 122 -4.96 2.88 16.04
CA ARG A 122 -4.16 2.48 14.88
C ARG A 122 -3.37 3.68 14.35
N VAL A 123 -2.04 3.56 14.31
CA VAL A 123 -1.10 4.65 13.98
C VAL A 123 -1.42 5.37 12.65
N LYS A 124 -2.04 4.66 11.71
CA LYS A 124 -2.50 5.22 10.43
C LYS A 124 -3.66 6.21 10.60
N TRP A 125 -4.61 5.90 11.49
CA TRP A 125 -5.75 6.75 11.78
C TRP A 125 -5.33 7.98 12.57
N LEU A 126 -4.39 7.79 13.52
CA LEU A 126 -3.73 8.86 14.26
C LEU A 126 -3.17 9.93 13.29
N THR A 127 -2.27 9.55 12.39
CA THR A 127 -1.65 10.49 11.44
C THR A 127 -2.69 11.18 10.54
N PHE A 128 -3.69 10.45 10.08
CA PHE A 128 -4.74 10.98 9.20
C PHE A 128 -5.56 12.08 9.89
N VAL A 129 -6.06 11.82 11.10
CA VAL A 129 -6.90 12.78 11.84
C VAL A 129 -6.15 14.10 12.09
N PHE A 130 -4.87 14.04 12.49
CA PHE A 130 -4.11 15.26 12.75
C PHE A 130 -3.79 16.06 11.50
N VAL A 131 -3.45 15.40 10.39
CA VAL A 131 -3.22 16.10 9.12
C VAL A 131 -4.51 16.74 8.62
N MET A 132 -5.66 16.06 8.74
CA MET A 132 -6.95 16.65 8.37
C MET A 132 -7.33 17.84 9.24
N ASN A 133 -7.05 17.78 10.55
CA ASN A 133 -7.20 18.92 11.44
C ASN A 133 -6.35 20.12 10.97
N ASP A 134 -5.07 19.90 10.67
CA ASP A 134 -4.17 20.98 10.29
C ASP A 134 -4.54 21.57 8.92
N VAL A 135 -5.04 20.76 7.99
CA VAL A 135 -5.62 21.22 6.71
C VAL A 135 -6.88 22.06 6.93
N LEU A 136 -7.79 21.61 7.80
CA LEU A 136 -8.98 22.39 8.15
C LEU A 136 -8.60 23.75 8.76
N CYS A 137 -7.61 23.75 9.66
CA CYS A 137 -7.09 24.96 10.29
C CYS A 137 -6.43 25.90 9.27
N PHE A 138 -5.70 25.36 8.32
CA PHE A 138 -5.11 26.13 7.22
C PHE A 138 -6.19 26.78 6.35
N CYS A 139 -7.21 26.03 5.96
CA CYS A 139 -8.34 26.55 5.17
C CYS A 139 -9.10 27.65 5.91
N THR A 140 -9.35 27.49 7.21
CA THR A 140 -10.04 28.54 8.00
C THR A 140 -9.17 29.78 8.17
N GLN A 141 -7.86 29.64 8.38
CA GLN A 141 -6.92 30.77 8.43
C GLN A 141 -6.81 31.51 7.10
N LEU A 142 -6.70 30.78 5.98
CA LEU A 142 -6.72 31.34 4.63
C LEU A 142 -8.02 32.10 4.35
N GLY A 143 -9.17 31.48 4.63
CA GLY A 143 -10.47 32.12 4.47
C GLY A 143 -10.60 33.37 5.35
N GLY A 144 -10.08 33.32 6.57
CA GLY A 144 -9.99 34.45 7.49
C GLY A 144 -9.12 35.60 7.03
N ALA A 145 -7.98 35.30 6.40
CA ALA A 145 -7.12 36.30 5.78
C ALA A 145 -7.82 36.91 4.54
N GLY A 146 -8.46 36.09 3.70
CA GLY A 146 -9.18 36.55 2.51
C GLY A 146 -10.36 37.46 2.85
N VAL A 147 -11.13 37.13 3.89
CA VAL A 147 -12.25 37.95 4.37
C VAL A 147 -11.79 39.30 4.93
N GLN A 148 -10.53 39.45 5.35
CA GLN A 148 -10.01 40.77 5.77
C GLN A 148 -9.84 41.74 4.60
N VAL A 149 -9.76 41.24 3.37
CA VAL A 149 -9.59 42.06 2.15
C VAL A 149 -10.92 42.63 1.65
N THR A 150 -12.07 42.13 2.11
CA THR A 150 -13.38 42.57 1.61
C THR A 150 -13.85 43.93 2.16
N GLY A 151 -13.24 44.42 3.25
CA GLY A 151 -13.56 45.72 3.87
C GLY A 151 -14.86 45.77 4.69
N ASP A 152 -15.72 44.74 4.63
CA ASP A 152 -16.97 44.67 5.40
C ASP A 152 -16.71 44.25 6.86
N GLN A 153 -16.98 45.17 7.79
CA GLN A 153 -16.77 44.97 9.22
C GLN A 153 -17.57 43.81 9.82
N ASN A 154 -18.76 43.48 9.29
CA ASN A 154 -19.57 42.38 9.78
C ASN A 154 -18.98 41.04 9.32
N ILE A 155 -18.62 40.94 8.03
CA ILE A 155 -18.00 39.73 7.46
C ILE A 155 -16.63 39.50 8.10
N MET A 156 -15.83 40.55 8.32
CA MET A 156 -14.54 40.48 9.02
C MET A 156 -14.66 39.98 10.47
N LYS A 157 -15.66 40.44 11.22
CA LYS A 157 -15.90 39.95 12.60
C LYS A 157 -16.28 38.48 12.61
N ILE A 158 -17.12 38.03 11.68
CA ILE A 158 -17.50 36.63 11.54
C ILE A 158 -16.27 35.79 11.16
N GLY A 159 -15.50 36.22 10.16
CA GLY A 159 -14.27 35.57 9.72
C GLY A 159 -13.26 35.42 10.86
N LYS A 160 -13.00 36.49 11.64
CA LYS A 160 -12.13 36.44 12.82
C LYS A 160 -12.57 35.38 13.84
N LYS A 161 -13.88 35.28 14.15
CA LYS A 161 -14.40 34.25 15.06
C LYS A 161 -14.22 32.84 14.52
N VAL A 162 -14.46 32.62 13.23
CA VAL A 162 -14.30 31.31 12.57
C VAL A 162 -12.83 30.86 12.62
N VAL A 163 -11.89 31.75 12.32
CA VAL A 163 -10.45 31.46 12.40
C VAL A 163 -10.03 31.13 13.83
N LEU A 164 -10.47 31.96 14.79
CA LEU A 164 -10.15 31.75 16.20
C LEU A 164 -10.66 30.39 16.71
N ALA A 165 -11.88 30.00 16.34
CA ALA A 165 -12.43 28.70 16.68
C ALA A 165 -11.60 27.54 16.08
N GLY A 166 -11.19 27.66 14.81
CA GLY A 166 -10.34 26.66 14.14
C GLY A 166 -8.95 26.54 14.77
N LEU A 167 -8.36 27.65 15.20
CA LEU A 167 -7.07 27.69 15.90
C LEU A 167 -7.15 27.07 17.30
N ILE A 168 -8.19 27.38 18.07
CA ILE A 168 -8.43 26.78 19.40
C ILE A 168 -8.67 25.27 19.27
N PHE A 169 -9.50 24.84 18.32
CA PHE A 169 -9.74 23.42 18.06
C PHE A 169 -8.43 22.69 17.73
N SER A 170 -7.59 23.30 16.91
CA SER A 170 -6.27 22.74 16.56
C SER A 170 -5.34 22.63 17.75
N LEU A 171 -5.34 23.61 18.66
CA LEU A 171 -4.55 23.52 19.90
C LEU A 171 -4.97 22.32 20.77
N VAL A 172 -6.28 22.10 20.94
CA VAL A 172 -6.81 20.97 21.72
C VAL A 172 -6.43 19.64 21.08
N VAL A 173 -6.62 19.53 19.76
CA VAL A 173 -6.26 18.33 18.99
C VAL A 173 -4.74 18.08 19.07
N PHE A 174 -3.91 19.10 18.92
CA PHE A 174 -2.46 18.96 19.02
C PHE A 174 -2.00 18.59 20.45
N ALA A 175 -2.65 19.10 21.49
CA ALA A 175 -2.37 18.73 22.88
C ALA A 175 -2.70 17.25 23.13
N PHE A 176 -3.80 16.76 22.55
CA PHE A 176 -4.15 15.33 22.58
C PHE A 176 -3.12 14.46 21.86
N PHE A 177 -2.52 14.93 20.76
CA PHE A 177 -1.40 14.23 20.11
C PHE A 177 -0.19 14.08 21.05
N ILE A 178 0.22 15.16 21.73
CA ILE A 178 1.33 15.12 22.70
C ILE A 178 1.02 14.13 23.82
N TYR A 179 -0.23 14.10 24.31
CA TYR A 179 -0.67 13.14 25.31
C TYR A 179 -0.51 11.69 24.83
N ILE A 180 -0.91 11.37 23.58
CA ILE A 180 -0.72 10.03 23.00
C ILE A 180 0.75 9.68 22.90
N ALA A 181 1.59 10.61 22.44
CA ALA A 181 3.04 10.41 22.36
C ALA A 181 3.66 10.17 23.74
N ALA A 182 3.24 10.91 24.78
CA ALA A 182 3.68 10.72 26.16
C ALA A 182 3.23 9.37 26.74
N LYS A 183 1.98 8.97 26.48
CA LYS A 183 1.45 7.66 26.88
C LYS A 183 2.25 6.51 26.23
N PHE A 184 2.59 6.65 24.95
CA PHE A 184 3.45 5.70 24.24
C PHE A 184 4.85 5.62 24.88
N HIS A 185 5.49 6.76 25.16
CA HIS A 185 6.80 6.81 25.80
C HIS A 185 6.80 6.12 27.18
N ARG A 186 5.82 6.44 28.03
CA ARG A 186 5.68 5.81 29.36
C ARG A 186 5.44 4.31 29.26
N ARG A 187 4.58 3.85 28.33
CA ARG A 187 4.35 2.42 28.12
C ARG A 187 5.60 1.69 27.64
N LEU A 188 6.36 2.28 26.72
CA LEU A 188 7.59 1.68 26.21
C LEU A 188 8.69 1.59 27.28
N GLN A 189 8.74 2.54 28.23
CA GLN A 189 9.63 2.46 29.40
C GLN A 189 9.20 1.37 30.39
N GLN A 190 7.89 1.20 30.60
CA GLN A 190 7.35 0.21 31.55
C GLN A 190 7.34 -1.22 31.01
N ARG A 191 7.15 -1.39 29.69
CA ARG A 191 7.13 -2.68 29.00
C ARG A 191 8.01 -2.60 27.74
N PRO A 192 9.33 -2.71 27.89
CA PRO A 192 10.25 -2.67 26.76
C PRO A 192 9.97 -3.83 25.80
N THR A 193 9.94 -3.53 24.49
CA THR A 193 9.72 -4.57 23.47
C THR A 193 10.94 -5.49 23.36
N PRO A 194 10.80 -6.71 22.82
CA PRO A 194 11.89 -7.68 22.74
C PRO A 194 13.15 -7.11 22.06
N ILE A 195 12.97 -6.26 21.04
CA ILE A 195 14.07 -5.57 20.35
C ILE A 195 14.86 -4.66 21.29
N LEU A 196 14.18 -3.97 22.21
CA LEU A 196 14.81 -3.05 23.14
C LEU A 196 15.47 -3.78 24.31
N ASN A 197 14.91 -4.91 24.74
CA ASN A 197 15.52 -5.77 25.76
C ASN A 197 16.83 -6.41 25.28
N HIS A 198 16.90 -6.81 24.01
CA HIS A 198 18.12 -7.40 23.44
C HIS A 198 19.19 -6.37 23.08
N HIS A 199 18.82 -5.09 22.92
CA HIS A 199 19.72 -4.02 22.50
C HIS A 199 19.48 -2.70 23.27
N PRO A 200 19.91 -2.62 24.55
CA PRO A 200 19.70 -1.45 25.40
C PRO A 200 20.44 -0.19 24.89
N ASP A 201 21.49 -0.34 24.07
CA ASP A 201 22.29 0.76 23.53
C ASP A 201 21.58 1.60 22.46
N LEU A 202 20.37 1.21 22.03
CA LEU A 202 19.60 1.96 21.03
C LEU A 202 19.16 3.31 21.62
N PRO A 203 19.59 4.46 21.05
CA PRO A 203 19.33 5.78 21.64
C PRO A 203 17.92 6.30 21.31
N TRP A 204 16.88 5.47 21.43
CA TRP A 204 15.51 5.79 21.04
C TRP A 204 14.92 6.98 21.84
N GLN A 205 15.31 7.13 23.11
CA GLN A 205 14.87 8.21 23.98
C GLN A 205 15.27 9.59 23.43
N ARG A 206 16.47 9.70 22.84
CA ARG A 206 16.96 10.95 22.24
C ARG A 206 16.06 11.40 21.07
N TYR A 207 15.59 10.45 20.27
CA TYR A 207 14.66 10.72 19.17
C TYR A 207 13.25 11.06 19.65
N MET A 208 12.78 10.47 20.75
CA MET A 208 11.51 10.86 21.38
C MET A 208 11.58 12.29 21.93
N TRP A 209 12.68 12.66 22.60
CA TRP A 209 12.92 14.04 23.03
C TRP A 209 13.00 15.02 21.86
N ALA A 210 13.66 14.65 20.76
CA ALA A 210 13.67 15.46 19.55
C ALA A 210 12.24 15.74 19.03
N ILE A 211 11.37 14.72 19.00
CA ILE A 211 9.96 14.89 18.61
C ILE A 211 9.22 15.79 19.60
N TYR A 212 9.40 15.64 20.90
CA TYR A 212 8.76 16.51 21.89
C TYR A 212 9.19 17.96 21.76
N VAL A 213 10.47 18.20 21.52
CA VAL A 213 11.01 19.55 21.29
C VAL A 213 10.40 20.16 20.02
N SER A 214 10.32 19.40 18.91
CA SER A 214 9.64 19.85 17.69
C SER A 214 8.14 20.11 17.92
N CYS A 215 7.44 19.25 18.66
CA CYS A 215 6.03 19.45 19.02
C CYS A 215 5.82 20.68 19.89
N ALA A 216 6.71 20.94 20.86
CA ALA A 216 6.63 22.11 21.71
C ALA A 216 6.81 23.41 20.90
N ALA A 217 7.76 23.44 19.96
CA ALA A 217 7.94 24.58 19.06
C ALA A 217 6.68 24.85 18.22
N LEU A 218 6.10 23.82 17.61
CA LEU A 218 4.85 23.93 16.85
C LEU A 218 3.66 24.35 17.71
N MET A 219 3.58 23.86 18.95
CA MET A 219 2.54 24.23 19.92
C MET A 219 2.63 25.71 20.29
N VAL A 220 3.82 26.21 20.63
CA VAL A 220 4.01 27.62 20.98
C VAL A 220 3.67 28.52 19.80
N ARG A 221 4.08 28.14 18.58
CA ARG A 221 3.68 28.85 17.35
C ARG A 221 2.16 28.91 17.20
N ASN A 222 1.48 27.77 17.31
CA ASN A 222 0.02 27.71 17.17
C ASN A 222 -0.69 28.50 18.29
N LEU A 223 -0.14 28.53 19.50
CA LEU A 223 -0.66 29.33 20.60
C LEU A 223 -0.52 30.83 20.33
N VAL A 224 0.65 31.27 19.87
CA VAL A 224 0.88 32.67 19.51
C VAL A 224 -0.02 33.09 18.35
N ARG A 225 -0.25 32.22 17.35
CA ARG A 225 -1.23 32.49 16.29
C ARG A 225 -2.66 32.61 16.83
N THR A 226 -3.08 31.74 17.74
CA THR A 226 -4.38 31.87 18.43
C THR A 226 -4.50 33.21 19.17
N ILE A 227 -3.46 33.61 19.91
CA ILE A 227 -3.42 34.91 20.59
C ILE A 227 -3.45 36.05 19.59
N GLN A 228 -2.73 35.95 18.47
CA GLN A 228 -2.67 36.98 17.43
C GLN A 228 -4.04 37.25 16.80
N PHE A 229 -4.81 36.20 16.53
CA PHE A 229 -6.18 36.31 16.00
C PHE A 229 -7.23 36.64 17.07
N GLY A 230 -6.99 36.26 18.33
CA GLY A 230 -7.87 36.56 19.46
C GLY A 230 -7.67 37.94 20.08
N ALA A 231 -6.48 38.54 19.92
CA ALA A 231 -6.14 39.83 20.51
C ALA A 231 -6.66 41.00 19.67
N GLY A 232 -6.97 42.11 20.34
CA GLY A 232 -7.46 43.33 19.72
C GLY A 232 -6.44 43.99 18.77
N GLN A 233 -6.93 44.75 17.81
CA GLN A 233 -6.19 45.38 16.70
C GLN A 233 -4.92 46.16 17.12
N LYS A 234 -4.92 46.76 18.31
CA LYS A 234 -3.82 47.60 18.83
C LYS A 234 -2.86 46.89 19.80
N THR A 235 -2.92 45.57 19.91
CA THR A 235 -2.02 44.84 20.83
C THR A 235 -0.62 44.66 20.25
N ASP A 236 0.38 44.71 21.12
CA ASP A 236 1.82 44.59 20.80
C ASP A 236 2.17 43.42 19.87
N VAL A 237 1.45 42.30 19.98
CA VAL A 237 1.67 41.08 19.18
C VAL A 237 1.34 41.29 17.70
N ASN A 238 0.41 42.20 17.39
CA ASN A 238 0.00 42.52 16.02
C ASN A 238 0.77 43.71 15.43
N THR A 239 1.36 44.56 16.28
CA THR A 239 2.02 45.81 15.86
C THR A 239 3.54 45.68 15.72
N LYS A 240 4.17 44.72 16.43
CA LYS A 240 5.63 44.52 16.37
C LYS A 240 6.02 43.34 15.49
N GLU A 241 6.88 43.59 14.51
CA GLU A 241 7.41 42.58 13.59
C GLU A 241 8.17 41.43 14.28
N VAL A 242 8.82 41.73 15.42
CA VAL A 242 9.66 40.78 16.16
C VAL A 242 8.93 39.49 16.52
N TYR A 243 7.61 39.56 16.80
CA TYR A 243 6.84 38.38 17.19
C TYR A 243 6.73 37.34 16.06
N ILE A 244 6.65 37.77 14.79
CA ILE A 244 6.58 36.85 13.65
C ILE A 244 7.92 36.14 13.47
N TYR A 245 9.04 36.85 13.60
CA TYR A 245 10.36 36.22 13.46
C TYR A 245 10.70 35.30 14.63
N VAL A 246 10.38 35.69 15.86
CA VAL A 246 10.73 34.89 17.05
C VAL A 246 9.78 33.72 17.27
N PHE A 247 8.47 33.93 17.13
CA PHE A 247 7.46 32.92 17.46
C PHE A 247 6.87 32.21 16.25
N ASP A 248 7.26 32.57 15.03
CA ASP A 248 6.97 31.78 13.83
C ASP A 248 8.27 31.29 13.19
N ALA A 249 9.06 32.19 12.61
CA ALA A 249 10.25 31.84 11.82
C ALA A 249 11.26 30.99 12.62
N PHE A 250 11.63 31.45 13.81
CA PHE A 250 12.61 30.76 14.64
C PHE A 250 12.10 29.41 15.14
N LEU A 251 10.84 29.31 15.58
CA LEU A 251 10.27 28.05 16.05
C LEU A 251 10.16 27.02 14.91
N MET A 252 9.79 27.46 13.71
CA MET A 252 9.73 26.63 12.51
C MET A 252 11.13 26.14 12.12
N PHE A 253 12.10 27.04 12.01
CA PHE A 253 13.50 26.69 11.75
C PHE A 253 14.06 25.73 12.81
N PHE A 254 13.81 26.00 14.08
CA PHE A 254 14.28 25.17 15.19
C PHE A 254 13.71 23.74 15.09
N SER A 255 12.43 23.60 14.74
CA SER A 255 11.82 22.29 14.54
C SER A 255 12.49 21.51 13.41
N MET A 256 12.84 22.18 12.29
CA MET A 256 13.55 21.59 11.16
C MET A 256 14.98 21.20 11.57
N LEU A 257 15.69 22.08 12.28
CA LEU A 257 17.05 21.84 12.75
C LEU A 257 17.15 20.60 13.64
N VAL A 258 16.19 20.43 14.57
CA VAL A 258 16.11 19.25 15.44
C VAL A 258 15.98 17.96 14.61
N LEU A 259 15.21 17.97 13.52
CA LEU A 259 15.05 16.82 12.63
C LEU A 259 16.27 16.57 11.71
N ILE A 260 17.10 17.59 11.45
CA ILE A 260 18.41 17.43 10.79
C ILE A 260 19.37 16.70 11.74
N ILE A 261 19.53 17.20 12.96
CA ILE A 261 20.48 16.67 13.96
C ILE A 261 20.08 15.24 14.35
N TYR A 262 18.82 15.06 14.74
CA TYR A 262 18.27 13.78 15.17
C TYR A 262 17.46 13.12 14.06
N HIS A 263 18.12 12.87 12.91
CA HIS A 263 17.45 12.28 11.76
C HIS A 263 16.91 10.86 12.05
N PRO A 264 15.57 10.65 12.09
CA PRO A 264 14.94 9.40 12.53
C PRO A 264 15.24 8.23 11.57
N GLY A 265 15.63 8.51 10.33
CA GLY A 265 16.13 7.49 9.39
C GLY A 265 17.35 6.73 9.92
N ARG A 266 18.18 7.33 10.78
CA ARG A 266 19.33 6.65 11.42
C ARG A 266 18.85 5.57 12.39
N LEU A 267 17.88 5.91 13.26
CA LEU A 267 17.31 4.98 14.22
C LEU A 267 16.58 3.82 13.51
N ILE A 268 15.70 4.14 12.56
CA ILE A 268 14.88 3.14 11.85
C ILE A 268 15.76 2.16 11.05
N LYS A 269 16.85 2.64 10.44
CA LYS A 269 17.80 1.79 9.69
C LYS A 269 18.59 0.88 10.63
N ARG A 270 18.99 1.37 11.82
CA ARG A 270 19.64 0.53 12.85
C ARG A 270 18.69 -0.52 13.42
N ALA A 271 17.47 -0.14 13.80
CA ALA A 271 16.46 -1.07 14.32
C ALA A 271 16.15 -2.20 13.32
N ARG A 272 15.95 -1.89 12.04
CA ARG A 272 15.71 -2.90 11.00
C ARG A 272 16.89 -3.83 10.75
N ARG A 273 18.13 -3.33 10.84
CA ARG A 273 19.34 -4.17 10.71
C ARG A 273 19.46 -5.16 11.87
N LEU A 274 19.21 -4.71 13.10
CA LEU A 274 19.26 -5.56 14.28
C LEU A 274 18.17 -6.64 14.26
N ALA A 275 16.94 -6.28 13.88
CA ALA A 275 15.86 -7.26 13.70
C ALA A 275 16.21 -8.32 12.65
N LYS A 276 16.84 -7.94 11.52
CA LYS A 276 17.31 -8.87 10.50
C LYS A 276 18.39 -9.81 11.04
N ASN A 277 19.38 -9.28 11.75
CA ASN A 277 20.49 -10.07 12.30
C ASN A 277 20.06 -11.03 13.42
N GLY A 278 19.07 -10.66 14.24
CA GLY A 278 18.49 -11.54 15.26
C GLY A 278 17.81 -12.78 14.66
N MET A 279 17.04 -12.60 13.56
CA MET A 279 16.43 -13.72 12.85
C MET A 279 17.46 -14.69 12.25
N PHE A 280 18.57 -14.20 11.69
CA PHE A 280 19.64 -15.06 11.16
C PHE A 280 20.39 -15.84 12.25
N ARG A 281 20.52 -15.27 13.45
CA ARG A 281 21.16 -15.96 14.58
C ARG A 281 20.26 -17.07 15.13
N GLN A 282 18.97 -16.79 15.23
CA GLN A 282 17.97 -17.76 15.69
C GLN A 282 17.76 -18.92 14.69
N SER A 283 17.90 -18.67 13.38
CA SER A 283 17.90 -19.74 12.38
C SER A 283 19.18 -20.58 12.37
N SER A 284 20.30 -20.03 12.85
CA SER A 284 21.58 -20.75 12.96
C SER A 284 21.63 -21.61 14.23
N ASP A 285 21.08 -21.10 15.34
CA ASP A 285 21.06 -21.82 16.63
C ASP A 285 19.97 -22.89 16.66
N GLY A 286 18.88 -22.74 15.88
CA GLY A 286 17.81 -23.73 15.74
C GLY A 286 18.19 -25.02 15.03
N ASN A 287 19.40 -25.09 14.44
CA ASN A 287 19.90 -26.29 13.76
C ASN A 287 20.96 -27.06 14.57
N SER A 288 21.25 -26.65 15.82
CA SER A 288 22.33 -27.24 16.65
C SER A 288 21.90 -27.73 18.03
N ALA A 289 20.60 -27.88 18.32
CA ALA A 289 20.15 -28.40 19.62
C ALA A 289 18.94 -29.32 19.49
N HIS A 290 19.19 -30.61 19.24
CA HIS A 290 18.55 -31.76 19.90
C HIS A 290 19.13 -33.08 19.35
N ILE A 291 20.40 -33.34 19.65
CA ILE A 291 20.92 -34.70 19.83
C ILE A 291 21.52 -34.71 21.23
N LEU A 292 20.69 -34.95 22.23
CA LEU A 292 21.14 -35.44 23.52
C LEU A 292 20.29 -36.67 23.83
N LEU A 293 20.95 -37.80 23.66
CA LEU A 293 20.60 -39.10 24.17
C LEU A 293 20.37 -38.99 25.68
N SER A 294 19.21 -39.43 26.16
CA SER A 294 19.15 -40.07 27.47
C SER A 294 18.17 -41.22 27.38
N ASP A 295 18.70 -42.39 27.71
CA ASP A 295 18.02 -43.66 27.84
C ASP A 295 16.75 -43.56 28.68
N CYS A 296 15.66 -44.17 28.20
CA CYS A 296 14.73 -44.86 29.09
C CYS A 296 14.01 -45.97 28.31
N GLU A 297 13.93 -47.12 28.95
CA GLU A 297 13.72 -48.45 28.38
C GLU A 297 12.29 -48.75 27.92
N MET A 298 12.24 -49.70 26.97
CA MET A 298 11.28 -50.78 26.74
C MET A 298 9.80 -50.64 27.17
N GLY A 299 8.90 -50.77 26.18
CA GLY A 299 7.49 -51.10 26.38
C GLY A 299 6.80 -51.60 25.09
N GLN A 300 6.32 -52.83 25.12
CA GLN A 300 5.79 -53.67 24.03
C GLN A 300 4.47 -53.22 23.34
N ARG A 301 4.45 -53.35 21.99
CA ARG A 301 3.39 -53.92 21.08
C ARG A 301 2.00 -53.19 20.93
N PRO A 302 1.11 -53.57 19.96
CA PRO A 302 1.03 -52.97 18.62
C PRO A 302 -0.40 -52.53 18.16
N ALA A 303 -0.46 -51.87 17.00
CA ALA A 303 -1.55 -51.76 16.01
C ALA A 303 -3.04 -51.82 16.45
N LYS A 304 -3.83 -50.80 16.06
CA LYS A 304 -5.25 -50.99 15.70
C LYS A 304 -5.74 -49.97 14.67
N LEU A 305 -5.92 -50.50 13.47
CA LEU A 305 -6.73 -50.00 12.36
C LEU A 305 -8.20 -49.89 12.81
N TYR A 306 -8.84 -48.74 12.60
CA TYR A 306 -10.30 -48.63 12.62
C TYR A 306 -10.79 -47.94 11.35
N ILE A 307 -11.32 -48.76 10.46
CA ILE A 307 -12.31 -48.40 9.45
C ILE A 307 -13.61 -48.18 10.22
N LEU A 308 -14.22 -46.99 10.10
CA LEU A 308 -15.62 -46.79 10.44
C LEU A 308 -16.34 -46.18 9.25
N THR A 309 -17.06 -47.07 8.58
CA THR A 309 -18.19 -46.78 7.70
C THR A 309 -19.25 -46.01 8.46
N HIS A 310 -19.71 -44.87 7.92
CA HIS A 310 -21.07 -44.44 8.16
C HIS A 310 -21.70 -43.94 6.87
N ASN A 311 -22.68 -44.72 6.42
CA ASN A 311 -23.61 -44.42 5.36
C ASN A 311 -24.70 -43.51 5.94
N SER A 312 -24.89 -42.35 5.34
CA SER A 312 -26.07 -41.50 5.49
C SER A 312 -26.12 -40.58 4.28
N ASN A 313 -27.04 -40.87 3.38
CA ASN A 313 -27.28 -40.16 2.13
C ASN A 313 -28.05 -38.85 2.41
N PRO A 314 -27.60 -37.70 1.90
CA PRO A 314 -28.53 -36.67 1.44
C PRO A 314 -28.23 -36.21 0.00
N ASP A 315 -29.29 -36.21 -0.79
CA ASP A 315 -29.59 -35.47 -2.04
C ASP A 315 -28.46 -35.14 -3.05
N PRO A 316 -28.51 -35.66 -4.30
CA PRO A 316 -27.40 -35.61 -5.25
C PRO A 316 -27.42 -34.38 -6.20
N SER A 317 -27.66 -33.16 -5.70
CA SER A 317 -27.65 -31.95 -6.55
C SER A 317 -26.25 -31.34 -6.80
N TRP A 318 -25.21 -31.80 -6.10
CA TRP A 318 -23.82 -31.28 -6.21
C TRP A 318 -22.90 -32.09 -7.12
N LEU A 319 -23.37 -33.22 -7.65
CA LEU A 319 -22.56 -34.14 -8.46
C LEU A 319 -22.43 -33.74 -9.94
N GLU A 320 -23.07 -32.65 -10.38
CA GLU A 320 -23.06 -32.20 -11.79
C GLU A 320 -21.97 -31.16 -12.15
N ILE A 321 -21.08 -30.77 -11.21
CA ILE A 321 -20.07 -29.71 -11.47
C ILE A 321 -18.78 -30.26 -12.13
N PHE A 322 -18.58 -31.58 -12.12
CA PHE A 322 -17.41 -32.22 -12.73
C PHE A 322 -17.83 -33.47 -13.49
N ASP A 323 -18.28 -33.31 -14.74
CA ASP A 323 -18.45 -34.40 -15.69
C ASP A 323 -17.21 -35.31 -15.70
N ILE A 324 -17.39 -36.54 -15.22
CA ILE A 324 -16.43 -37.65 -15.32
C ILE A 324 -16.86 -38.48 -16.54
N PRO A 325 -16.07 -38.58 -17.61
CA PRO A 325 -16.23 -39.67 -18.55
C PRO A 325 -15.68 -40.95 -17.90
N ASP A 326 -16.53 -41.96 -17.74
CA ASP A 326 -16.12 -43.34 -17.45
C ASP A 326 -15.10 -43.80 -18.51
N MET A 327 -13.81 -43.90 -18.15
CA MET A 327 -12.82 -44.64 -18.93
C MET A 327 -11.73 -45.23 -18.04
N LEU A 328 -12.03 -46.39 -17.47
CA LEU A 328 -11.02 -47.41 -17.16
C LEU A 328 -11.55 -48.74 -17.71
N ASP A 329 -11.33 -49.00 -19.01
CA ASP A 329 -11.24 -50.38 -19.51
C ASP A 329 -9.76 -50.80 -19.41
N PRO A 330 -9.41 -51.75 -18.51
CA PRO A 330 -8.03 -52.20 -18.32
C PRO A 330 -7.43 -52.95 -19.52
N ASN A 331 -8.18 -53.22 -20.60
CA ASN A 331 -7.71 -54.05 -21.72
C ASN A 331 -7.07 -53.31 -22.90
N LEU A 332 -7.08 -51.97 -22.92
CA LEU A 332 -6.48 -51.20 -24.04
C LEU A 332 -4.95 -50.99 -23.92
N LEU A 333 -4.31 -51.38 -22.81
CA LEU A 333 -2.85 -51.25 -22.62
C LEU A 333 -2.03 -52.47 -23.08
N LYS A 334 -2.60 -53.38 -23.88
CA LYS A 334 -1.88 -54.57 -24.38
C LYS A 334 -1.61 -54.63 -25.88
N GLU A 335 -2.03 -53.65 -26.68
CA GLU A 335 -1.87 -53.72 -28.15
C GLU A 335 -0.99 -52.66 -28.81
N GLN A 336 -0.28 -51.82 -28.05
CA GLN A 336 0.63 -50.82 -28.64
C GLN A 336 2.12 -51.12 -28.45
N ASN A 337 2.48 -52.40 -28.47
CA ASN A 337 3.85 -52.87 -28.67
C ASN A 337 3.94 -53.66 -29.98
N ARG A 338 3.91 -52.97 -31.12
CA ARG A 338 4.45 -53.45 -32.41
C ARG A 338 4.72 -52.23 -33.29
N GLY A 339 6.00 -52.02 -33.59
CA GLY A 339 6.52 -50.77 -34.14
C GLY A 339 6.25 -50.53 -35.62
N SER A 340 6.66 -49.35 -36.07
CA SER A 340 7.36 -49.08 -37.35
C SER A 340 7.48 -47.57 -37.57
N THR A 341 8.72 -47.05 -37.63
CA THR A 341 9.08 -45.92 -38.51
C THR A 341 8.83 -46.33 -39.98
N PRO A 342 8.58 -45.46 -40.98
CA PRO A 342 9.34 -44.21 -41.22
C PRO A 342 8.65 -43.08 -42.08
N LYS A 343 9.47 -42.04 -42.39
CA LYS A 343 9.53 -41.17 -43.60
C LYS A 343 8.95 -39.73 -43.58
N LEU A 344 9.90 -38.80 -43.68
CA LEU A 344 9.83 -37.45 -44.26
C LEU A 344 9.63 -37.49 -45.79
N VAL A 345 8.80 -36.59 -46.35
CA VAL A 345 8.93 -35.90 -47.67
C VAL A 345 8.07 -34.60 -47.65
N PRO A 346 8.46 -33.48 -48.30
CA PRO A 346 7.96 -32.13 -48.03
C PRO A 346 6.90 -31.63 -49.03
N SER A 347 6.23 -30.52 -48.70
CA SER A 347 5.33 -29.77 -49.59
C SER A 347 5.88 -28.36 -49.88
N LYS A 348 5.96 -28.02 -51.17
CA LYS A 348 6.32 -26.74 -51.78
C LYS A 348 5.05 -26.02 -52.26
N GLY A 349 5.14 -24.69 -52.32
CA GLY A 349 4.31 -23.79 -53.15
C GLY A 349 3.18 -23.12 -52.35
N ASP A 350 2.92 -21.81 -52.43
CA ASP A 350 3.38 -20.78 -53.37
C ASP A 350 3.35 -19.39 -52.71
N ALA A 351 4.12 -18.49 -53.30
CA ALA A 351 4.32 -17.11 -52.90
C ALA A 351 3.48 -16.16 -53.75
N GLU A 352 2.78 -15.22 -53.10
CA GLU A 352 2.47 -13.87 -53.58
C GLU A 352 2.35 -13.03 -52.27
N GLY A 353 3.14 -12.01 -51.96
CA GLY A 353 3.60 -10.92 -52.80
C GLY A 353 2.86 -9.66 -52.34
N PHE A 354 3.44 -8.85 -51.44
CA PHE A 354 3.27 -7.38 -51.39
C PHE A 354 4.22 -6.79 -50.35
N ALA A 355 5.36 -6.31 -50.84
CA ALA A 355 6.16 -5.31 -50.17
C ALA A 355 5.65 -3.93 -50.59
N CYS A 356 5.57 -2.99 -49.65
CA CYS A 356 5.84 -1.59 -49.98
C CYS A 356 6.56 -0.93 -48.81
N ARG A 357 7.77 -0.48 -49.12
CA ARG A 357 8.74 0.24 -48.32
C ARG A 357 8.80 1.61 -48.96
N ASP A 358 8.39 2.65 -48.24
CA ASP A 358 8.72 4.02 -48.61
C ASP A 358 9.57 4.65 -47.53
N ARG A 359 10.68 5.23 -48.00
CA ARG A 359 11.67 5.98 -47.25
C ARG A 359 11.99 7.22 -48.09
N GLY A 360 11.85 8.40 -47.49
CA GLY A 360 12.35 9.68 -47.99
C GLY A 360 11.35 10.80 -47.70
N THR A 361 11.71 12.01 -47.29
CA THR A 361 12.99 12.68 -46.99
C THR A 361 12.61 14.02 -46.33
N ASP A 362 13.39 14.41 -45.32
CA ASP A 362 13.80 15.77 -44.90
C ASP A 362 12.82 16.96 -44.96
N GLY A 363 12.67 17.64 -43.81
CA GLY A 363 12.06 18.97 -43.74
C GLY A 363 11.80 19.47 -42.31
N ALA A 364 12.81 20.09 -41.71
CA ALA A 364 12.84 20.80 -40.42
C ALA A 364 11.51 21.35 -39.85
N SER A 365 11.22 21.02 -38.59
CA SER A 365 10.76 21.98 -37.59
C SER A 365 11.11 21.49 -36.18
N ALA A 366 11.93 22.28 -35.49
CA ALA A 366 12.40 22.02 -34.14
C ALA A 366 11.30 22.36 -33.13
N PHE A 367 10.62 21.36 -32.57
CA PHE A 367 9.96 21.41 -31.26
C PHE A 367 9.69 19.97 -30.78
N GLY A 368 10.57 19.45 -29.93
CA GLY A 368 10.36 18.17 -29.26
C GLY A 368 9.31 18.32 -28.13
N PRO A 369 8.36 17.39 -27.97
CA PRO A 369 7.32 17.52 -26.95
C PRO A 369 7.87 17.24 -25.55
N LEU A 370 7.57 18.15 -24.63
CA LEU A 370 7.71 18.08 -23.18
C LEU A 370 6.99 16.84 -22.60
N HIS A 371 7.60 15.65 -22.70
CA HIS A 371 7.07 14.42 -22.09
C HIS A 371 7.99 13.78 -21.04
N ARG A 372 8.87 14.59 -20.42
CA ARG A 372 9.76 14.18 -19.31
C ARG A 372 9.61 15.03 -18.05
N LEU A 373 8.42 15.52 -17.75
CA LEU A 373 8.10 16.26 -16.51
C LEU A 373 6.82 15.76 -15.81
N GLN A 374 6.43 14.49 -16.04
CA GLN A 374 5.49 13.78 -15.16
C GLN A 374 6.27 12.94 -14.13
N PHE A 375 7.04 13.60 -13.28
CA PHE A 375 7.50 13.01 -12.03
C PHE A 375 7.04 13.94 -10.90
N PHE A 376 6.60 13.34 -9.79
CA PHE A 376 6.14 13.99 -8.55
C PHE A 376 4.63 14.24 -8.40
N VAL A 377 3.83 13.21 -8.68
CA VAL A 377 2.65 12.96 -7.84
C VAL A 377 3.07 11.90 -6.81
N PRO A 378 3.06 12.21 -5.50
CA PRO A 378 3.33 11.21 -4.48
C PRO A 378 2.38 10.02 -4.64
N ARG A 379 2.93 8.79 -4.59
CA ARG A 379 2.16 7.52 -4.69
C ARG A 379 0.91 7.49 -3.82
N TRP A 380 0.85 8.24 -2.71
CA TRP A 380 -0.32 8.30 -1.84
C TRP A 380 -1.53 9.08 -2.41
N ILE A 381 -1.32 9.98 -3.38
CA ILE A 381 -2.41 10.65 -4.11
C ILE A 381 -3.14 9.63 -5.02
N PHE A 382 -2.41 8.64 -5.55
CA PHE A 382 -3.02 7.46 -6.19
C PHE A 382 -3.68 6.47 -5.20
N PHE A 383 -3.39 6.55 -3.90
CA PHE A 383 -3.98 5.67 -2.87
C PHE A 383 -5.31 6.16 -2.30
N LEU A 384 -5.73 7.38 -2.65
CA LEU A 384 -7.06 7.92 -2.31
C LEU A 384 -8.09 7.74 -3.43
N SER A 385 -7.66 7.30 -4.62
CA SER A 385 -8.60 6.78 -5.60
C SER A 385 -9.06 5.39 -5.15
N ASN A 386 -10.37 5.17 -5.11
CA ASN A 386 -10.90 3.83 -5.05
C ASN A 386 -10.47 3.15 -6.38
N ASN A 387 -9.32 2.47 -6.36
CA ASN A 387 -8.73 1.82 -7.54
C ASN A 387 -9.56 0.61 -8.02
N MET A 388 -10.82 0.48 -7.59
CA MET A 388 -11.79 -0.45 -8.14
C MET A 388 -11.94 -0.28 -9.65
N HIS A 389 -11.75 0.92 -10.20
CA HIS A 389 -11.77 1.15 -11.66
C HIS A 389 -10.66 0.40 -12.42
N LEU A 390 -9.60 -0.07 -11.73
CA LEU A 390 -8.54 -0.87 -12.34
C LEU A 390 -8.94 -2.35 -12.54
N ILE A 391 -10.00 -2.79 -11.86
CA ILE A 391 -10.43 -4.19 -11.89
C ILE A 391 -11.33 -4.40 -13.11
N GLN A 392 -10.97 -5.37 -13.93
CA GLN A 392 -11.72 -5.76 -15.12
C GLN A 392 -12.02 -7.25 -15.09
N TYR A 393 -13.13 -7.67 -15.69
CA TYR A 393 -13.36 -9.08 -15.98
C TYR A 393 -12.40 -9.55 -17.07
N ALA A 394 -11.90 -10.78 -16.92
CA ALA A 394 -11.09 -11.41 -17.93
C ALA A 394 -11.94 -11.90 -19.11
N THR A 395 -11.34 -11.91 -20.29
CA THR A 395 -11.89 -12.46 -21.53
C THR A 395 -11.00 -13.59 -22.02
N GLU A 396 -11.45 -14.32 -23.04
CA GLU A 396 -10.67 -15.38 -23.68
C GLU A 396 -9.28 -14.90 -24.13
N ALA A 397 -9.20 -13.68 -24.67
CA ALA A 397 -7.96 -13.08 -25.17
C ALA A 397 -6.89 -12.89 -24.07
N ASP A 398 -7.28 -12.83 -22.80
CA ASP A 398 -6.32 -12.71 -21.69
C ASP A 398 -5.66 -14.03 -21.31
N GLY A 399 -6.14 -15.17 -21.82
CA GLY A 399 -5.70 -16.51 -21.43
C GLY A 399 -4.18 -16.67 -21.34
N PRO A 400 -3.39 -16.26 -22.35
CA PRO A 400 -1.92 -16.31 -22.30
C PRO A 400 -1.32 -15.43 -21.19
N ALA A 401 -1.87 -14.24 -20.98
CA ALA A 401 -1.38 -13.31 -19.96
C ALA A 401 -1.71 -13.81 -18.54
N LEU A 402 -2.91 -14.34 -18.31
CA LEU A 402 -3.30 -14.97 -17.04
C LEU A 402 -2.41 -16.18 -16.72
N ALA A 403 -2.11 -17.00 -17.72
CA ALA A 403 -1.21 -18.14 -17.58
C ALA A 403 0.21 -17.72 -17.20
N LYS A 404 0.74 -16.65 -17.83
CA LYS A 404 2.01 -16.03 -17.43
C LYS A 404 2.01 -15.65 -15.96
N VAL A 405 1.01 -14.89 -15.51
CA VAL A 405 0.90 -14.46 -14.11
C VAL A 405 0.84 -15.66 -13.16
N ASN A 406 0.09 -16.70 -13.50
CA ASN A 406 -0.01 -17.91 -12.69
C ASN A 406 1.36 -18.59 -12.53
N VAL A 407 2.00 -18.97 -13.64
CA VAL A 407 3.24 -19.75 -13.63
C VAL A 407 4.37 -18.97 -12.97
N GLU A 408 4.50 -17.67 -13.27
CA GLU A 408 5.58 -16.85 -12.71
C GLU A 408 5.38 -16.56 -11.22
N SER A 409 4.14 -16.37 -10.74
CA SER A 409 3.86 -16.06 -9.33
C SER A 409 4.18 -17.24 -8.40
N PHE A 410 4.08 -18.48 -8.89
CA PHE A 410 4.28 -19.69 -8.09
C PHE A 410 5.54 -20.47 -8.46
N ARG A 411 6.45 -19.90 -9.26
CA ARG A 411 7.69 -20.58 -9.72
C ARG A 411 8.57 -21.08 -8.57
N ALA A 412 8.56 -20.41 -7.43
CA ALA A 412 9.38 -20.79 -6.27
C ALA A 412 8.79 -21.96 -5.45
N ARG A 413 7.58 -22.43 -5.80
CA ARG A 413 6.89 -23.52 -5.09
C ARG A 413 7.13 -24.86 -5.76
N LEU A 414 6.98 -25.94 -4.98
CA LEU A 414 7.35 -27.29 -5.41
C LEU A 414 6.30 -27.89 -6.33
N LEU A 415 5.01 -27.67 -6.06
CA LEU A 415 3.88 -28.31 -6.74
C LEU A 415 4.02 -28.41 -8.26
N LEU A 416 4.23 -27.28 -8.97
CA LEU A 416 4.30 -27.31 -10.44
C LEU A 416 5.50 -28.13 -10.95
N GLY A 417 6.65 -28.04 -10.27
CA GLY A 417 7.85 -28.79 -10.63
C GLY A 417 7.76 -30.28 -10.29
N GLN A 418 7.01 -30.63 -9.24
CA GLN A 418 6.77 -32.02 -8.84
C GLN A 418 5.69 -32.71 -9.68
N VAL A 419 4.66 -31.97 -10.09
CA VAL A 419 3.60 -32.50 -10.97
C VAL A 419 4.08 -32.60 -12.42
N PHE A 420 4.90 -31.65 -12.90
CA PHE A 420 5.40 -31.62 -14.28
C PHE A 420 6.94 -31.64 -14.31
N PRO A 421 7.57 -32.76 -13.92
CA PRO A 421 9.03 -32.86 -13.87
C PRO A 421 9.65 -32.64 -15.25
N GLY A 422 10.66 -31.77 -15.31
CA GLY A 422 11.38 -31.45 -16.56
C GLY A 422 10.62 -30.50 -17.51
N SER A 423 9.42 -30.05 -17.16
CA SER A 423 8.67 -29.09 -17.98
C SER A 423 9.29 -27.68 -17.92
N ASN A 424 9.18 -26.95 -19.04
CA ASN A 424 9.63 -25.57 -19.12
C ASN A 424 8.47 -24.58 -18.88
N ASN A 425 8.80 -23.32 -18.59
CA ASN A 425 7.80 -22.29 -18.31
C ASN A 425 6.87 -22.01 -19.50
N THR A 426 7.30 -22.28 -20.74
CA THR A 426 6.49 -22.04 -21.94
C THR A 426 5.37 -23.07 -22.04
N LEU A 427 5.69 -24.36 -21.92
CA LEU A 427 4.73 -25.47 -21.93
C LEU A 427 3.75 -25.35 -20.74
N LEU A 428 4.24 -24.95 -19.57
CA LEU A 428 3.37 -24.70 -18.42
C LEU A 428 2.40 -23.54 -18.68
N ARG A 429 2.81 -22.49 -19.40
CA ARG A 429 1.92 -21.38 -19.76
C ARG A 429 0.87 -21.82 -20.77
N GLU A 430 1.26 -22.54 -21.82
CA GLU A 430 0.33 -23.08 -22.81
C GLU A 430 -0.74 -23.95 -22.14
N TYR A 431 -0.31 -24.91 -21.32
CA TYR A 431 -1.23 -25.73 -20.52
C TYR A 431 -2.14 -24.88 -19.61
N LYS A 432 -1.59 -23.90 -18.89
CA LYS A 432 -2.38 -23.01 -18.02
C LYS A 432 -3.33 -22.10 -18.80
N THR A 433 -3.07 -21.80 -20.07
CA THR A 433 -4.01 -21.10 -20.94
C THR A 433 -5.23 -21.97 -21.22
N HIS A 434 -5.05 -23.26 -21.56
CA HIS A 434 -6.16 -24.21 -21.73
C HIS A 434 -6.95 -24.41 -20.42
N VAL A 435 -6.26 -24.59 -19.28
CA VAL A 435 -6.90 -24.65 -17.96
C VAL A 435 -7.67 -23.35 -17.64
N GLY A 436 -7.14 -22.20 -18.07
CA GLY A 436 -7.81 -20.91 -17.95
C GLY A 436 -9.19 -20.88 -18.61
N MET A 437 -9.34 -21.53 -19.77
CA MET A 437 -10.62 -21.58 -20.49
C MET A 437 -11.69 -22.30 -19.67
N LYS A 438 -11.34 -23.38 -18.97
CA LYS A 438 -12.26 -24.07 -18.05
C LYS A 438 -12.82 -23.13 -16.97
N HIS A 439 -11.99 -22.22 -16.46
CA HIS A 439 -12.43 -21.25 -15.45
C HIS A 439 -13.29 -20.14 -16.05
N LEU A 440 -12.98 -19.68 -17.27
CA LEU A 440 -13.79 -18.67 -17.97
C LEU A 440 -15.15 -19.22 -18.43
N ALA A 441 -15.22 -20.52 -18.74
CA ALA A 441 -16.45 -21.21 -19.11
C ALA A 441 -17.39 -21.44 -17.92
N ASN A 442 -16.88 -21.41 -16.68
CA ASN A 442 -17.69 -21.69 -15.50
C ASN A 442 -18.51 -20.45 -15.10
N PRO A 443 -19.86 -20.52 -15.12
CA PRO A 443 -20.72 -19.37 -14.86
C PRO A 443 -20.64 -18.84 -13.44
N ASN A 444 -20.25 -19.67 -12.47
CA ASN A 444 -20.10 -19.27 -11.07
C ASN A 444 -18.69 -18.78 -10.74
N MET A 445 -17.77 -18.78 -11.72
CA MET A 445 -16.38 -18.37 -11.54
C MET A 445 -16.13 -16.98 -12.14
N HIS A 446 -15.90 -16.00 -11.28
CA HIS A 446 -15.59 -14.63 -11.64
C HIS A 446 -14.07 -14.46 -11.71
N VAL A 447 -13.55 -14.36 -12.94
CA VAL A 447 -12.12 -14.14 -13.18
C VAL A 447 -11.87 -12.65 -13.38
N LEU A 448 -11.09 -12.06 -12.50
CA LEU A 448 -10.79 -10.63 -12.47
C LEU A 448 -9.31 -10.38 -12.69
N LYS A 449 -8.99 -9.31 -13.43
CA LYS A 449 -7.62 -8.91 -13.78
C LYS A 449 -7.37 -7.43 -13.47
N ILE A 450 -6.10 -7.10 -13.27
CA ILE A 450 -5.60 -5.72 -13.22
C ILE A 450 -4.40 -5.58 -14.15
N HIS A 451 -4.41 -4.50 -14.94
CA HIS A 451 -3.27 -4.05 -15.72
C HIS A 451 -2.45 -3.00 -14.94
N SER A 452 -1.15 -2.99 -15.17
CA SER A 452 -0.29 -1.88 -14.74
C SER A 452 -0.51 -0.64 -15.60
N GLU A 453 0.05 0.49 -15.18
CA GLU A 453 0.04 1.74 -15.97
C GLU A 453 0.67 1.56 -17.37
N ASN A 454 1.55 0.56 -17.53
CA ASN A 454 2.19 0.23 -18.80
C ASN A 454 1.33 -0.69 -19.70
N GLY A 455 0.10 -1.02 -19.28
CA GLY A 455 -0.80 -1.90 -20.03
C GLY A 455 -0.51 -3.40 -19.90
N GLU A 456 0.49 -3.82 -19.11
CA GLU A 456 0.75 -5.24 -18.84
C GLU A 456 -0.22 -5.80 -17.79
N LEU A 457 -0.74 -7.01 -17.99
CA LEU A 457 -1.55 -7.72 -16.98
C LEU A 457 -0.64 -8.22 -15.86
N VAL A 458 -0.81 -7.70 -14.65
CA VAL A 458 0.12 -7.93 -13.53
C VAL A 458 -0.45 -8.76 -12.39
N THR A 459 -1.77 -8.75 -12.24
CA THR A 459 -2.48 -9.43 -11.14
C THR A 459 -3.80 -9.97 -11.67
N TYR A 460 -4.19 -11.14 -11.19
CA TYR A 460 -5.54 -11.63 -11.40
C TYR A 460 -6.00 -12.50 -10.23
N SER A 461 -7.30 -12.72 -10.14
CA SER A 461 -7.93 -13.60 -9.17
C SER A 461 -9.07 -14.39 -9.76
N ARG A 462 -9.41 -15.50 -9.12
CA ARG A 462 -10.58 -16.31 -9.41
C ARG A 462 -11.46 -16.43 -8.18
N TRP A 463 -12.71 -16.06 -8.32
CA TRP A 463 -13.71 -16.07 -7.26
C TRP A 463 -14.86 -16.97 -7.67
N GLN A 464 -15.09 -18.03 -6.93
CA GLN A 464 -16.33 -18.79 -7.05
C GLN A 464 -17.37 -18.10 -6.17
N LEU A 465 -18.42 -17.58 -6.79
CA LEU A 465 -19.52 -16.90 -6.12
C LEU A 465 -20.77 -17.80 -6.12
N PRO A 466 -21.60 -17.76 -5.06
CA PRO A 466 -22.91 -18.39 -5.07
C PRO A 466 -23.78 -17.86 -6.22
N ALA A 467 -24.71 -18.68 -6.73
CA ALA A 467 -25.56 -18.31 -7.86
C ALA A 467 -26.39 -17.02 -7.62
N SER A 468 -26.63 -16.66 -6.35
CA SER A 468 -27.30 -15.42 -5.94
C SER A 468 -26.56 -14.14 -6.33
N PHE A 469 -25.27 -14.20 -6.67
CA PHE A 469 -24.45 -13.04 -7.05
C PHE A 469 -24.52 -12.71 -8.55
N GLY A 470 -25.26 -13.50 -9.33
CA GLY A 470 -25.30 -13.44 -10.78
C GLY A 470 -24.15 -14.21 -11.43
N GLN A 471 -24.38 -14.70 -12.65
CA GLN A 471 -23.41 -15.51 -13.38
C GLN A 471 -22.42 -14.65 -14.18
N SER A 472 -21.16 -15.08 -14.22
CA SER A 472 -20.15 -14.57 -15.14
C SER A 472 -20.32 -15.24 -16.51
N GLN A 473 -20.60 -14.45 -17.55
CA GLN A 473 -20.67 -14.96 -18.92
C GLN A 473 -19.51 -14.41 -19.75
N VAL A 474 -18.51 -15.26 -20.00
CA VAL A 474 -17.42 -14.94 -20.91
C VAL A 474 -17.66 -15.71 -22.22
N PRO A 475 -17.88 -15.03 -23.35
CA PRO A 475 -18.01 -15.70 -24.63
C PRO A 475 -16.67 -16.35 -24.98
N LEU A 476 -16.70 -17.65 -25.28
CA LEU A 476 -15.55 -18.42 -25.72
C LEU A 476 -15.73 -18.81 -27.19
N SER A 477 -14.63 -18.83 -27.94
CA SER A 477 -14.54 -19.45 -29.25
C SER A 477 -14.78 -20.95 -29.16
N ASP A 478 -15.10 -21.60 -30.30
CA ASP A 478 -15.26 -23.06 -30.36
C ASP A 478 -14.02 -23.80 -29.82
N GLN A 479 -12.83 -23.28 -30.13
CA GLN A 479 -11.56 -23.82 -29.65
C GLN A 479 -11.37 -23.61 -28.14
N GLY A 480 -11.75 -22.45 -27.61
CA GLY A 480 -11.76 -22.15 -26.19
C GLY A 480 -12.72 -23.08 -25.43
N ALA A 481 -13.92 -23.28 -25.97
CA ALA A 481 -14.94 -24.18 -25.40
C ALA A 481 -14.48 -25.64 -25.43
N LEU A 482 -13.84 -26.10 -26.50
CA LEU A 482 -13.22 -27.44 -26.57
C LEU A 482 -12.11 -27.60 -25.53
N SER A 483 -11.23 -26.60 -25.39
CA SER A 483 -10.17 -26.59 -24.39
C SER A 483 -10.69 -26.60 -22.95
N ALA A 484 -11.86 -25.98 -22.71
CA ALA A 484 -12.49 -25.91 -21.40
C ALA A 484 -13.04 -27.26 -20.93
N LYS A 485 -13.46 -28.15 -21.84
CA LYS A 485 -14.04 -29.47 -21.53
C LYS A 485 -13.03 -30.40 -20.87
N ASP A 486 -11.88 -30.58 -21.52
CA ASP A 486 -10.80 -31.42 -20.97
C ASP A 486 -9.42 -30.76 -21.17
N PRO A 487 -9.00 -29.91 -20.24
CA PRO A 487 -7.69 -29.27 -20.33
C PRO A 487 -6.53 -30.24 -20.05
N LEU A 488 -6.76 -31.44 -19.48
CA LEU A 488 -5.69 -32.38 -19.15
C LEU A 488 -5.02 -32.98 -20.39
N VAL A 489 -5.71 -33.00 -21.53
CA VAL A 489 -5.15 -33.40 -22.83
C VAL A 489 -3.94 -32.54 -23.22
N TYR A 490 -3.89 -31.29 -22.77
CA TYR A 490 -2.81 -30.33 -23.05
C TYR A 490 -1.73 -30.33 -21.96
N ALA A 491 -1.77 -31.28 -21.01
CA ALA A 491 -0.81 -31.35 -19.92
C ALA A 491 0.61 -31.71 -20.41
N PRO A 492 1.67 -31.01 -19.97
CA PRO A 492 3.04 -31.35 -20.32
C PRO A 492 3.41 -32.75 -19.84
N GLN A 493 4.15 -33.49 -20.66
CA GLN A 493 4.66 -34.82 -20.33
C GLN A 493 6.18 -34.77 -20.06
N PRO A 494 6.69 -35.57 -19.10
CA PRO A 494 5.95 -36.47 -18.22
C PRO A 494 5.16 -35.72 -17.12
N MET A 495 3.99 -36.25 -16.76
CA MET A 495 3.16 -35.76 -15.66
C MET A 495 3.11 -36.77 -14.52
N ASN A 496 3.37 -36.32 -13.30
CA ASN A 496 3.13 -37.11 -12.08
C ASN A 496 1.64 -37.04 -11.73
N THR A 497 0.88 -38.01 -12.23
CA THR A 497 -0.58 -38.09 -12.07
C THR A 497 -1.00 -38.36 -10.63
N GLU A 498 -0.20 -39.10 -9.85
CA GLU A 498 -0.47 -39.38 -8.43
C GLU A 498 -0.35 -38.12 -7.58
N ALA A 499 0.74 -37.36 -7.76
CA ALA A 499 0.90 -36.07 -7.07
C ALA A 499 -0.20 -35.07 -7.47
N PHE A 500 -0.58 -35.04 -8.74
CA PHE A 500 -1.68 -34.18 -9.20
C PHE A 500 -3.03 -34.57 -8.57
N ALA A 501 -3.35 -35.87 -8.55
CA ALA A 501 -4.58 -36.39 -7.96
C ALA A 501 -4.62 -36.14 -6.45
N ALA A 502 -3.50 -36.35 -5.74
CA ALA A 502 -3.39 -36.09 -4.31
C ALA A 502 -3.59 -34.60 -3.98
N PHE A 503 -2.97 -33.70 -4.75
CA PHE A 503 -3.17 -32.27 -4.58
C PHE A 503 -4.64 -31.87 -4.82
N LYS A 504 -5.27 -32.40 -5.88
CA LYS A 504 -6.69 -32.16 -6.17
C LYS A 504 -7.58 -32.62 -5.01
N LYS A 505 -7.32 -33.82 -4.48
CA LYS A 505 -8.06 -34.39 -3.36
C LYS A 505 -7.97 -33.53 -2.09
N ILE A 506 -6.77 -33.02 -1.78
CA ILE A 506 -6.58 -32.10 -0.63
C ILE A 506 -7.49 -30.87 -0.74
N LEU A 507 -7.55 -30.24 -1.92
CA LEU A 507 -8.41 -29.06 -2.13
C LEU A 507 -9.89 -29.40 -2.05
N GLU A 508 -10.31 -30.53 -2.65
CA GLU A 508 -11.71 -30.98 -2.63
C GLU A 508 -12.19 -31.31 -1.21
N GLU A 509 -11.38 -32.03 -0.43
CA GLU A 509 -11.71 -32.37 0.97
C GLU A 509 -11.75 -31.14 1.86
N GLY A 510 -10.80 -30.20 1.68
CA GLY A 510 -10.80 -28.92 2.38
C GLY A 510 -12.08 -28.12 2.15
N ARG A 511 -12.48 -27.99 0.88
CA ARG A 511 -13.72 -27.29 0.50
C ARG A 511 -14.94 -27.99 1.08
N LYS A 512 -15.06 -29.31 0.89
CA LYS A 512 -16.20 -30.09 1.40
C LYS A 512 -16.36 -29.98 2.92
N LYS A 513 -15.26 -29.87 3.65
CA LYS A 513 -15.26 -29.80 5.12
C LYS A 513 -15.62 -28.41 5.65
N HIS A 514 -15.20 -27.35 4.96
CA HIS A 514 -15.22 -25.99 5.54
C HIS A 514 -16.12 -24.98 4.80
N THR A 515 -16.72 -25.35 3.66
CA THR A 515 -17.57 -24.45 2.85
C THR A 515 -19.02 -24.91 2.76
N THR A 516 -19.93 -23.95 2.57
CA THR A 516 -21.35 -24.16 2.24
C THR A 516 -21.67 -23.49 0.90
N GLU A 517 -22.86 -23.75 0.36
CA GLU A 517 -23.32 -23.22 -0.95
C GLU A 517 -23.36 -21.68 -1.00
N ASP A 518 -23.58 -21.04 0.16
CA ASP A 518 -23.64 -19.59 0.33
C ASP A 518 -22.27 -18.91 0.53
N ASP A 519 -21.21 -19.69 0.67
CA ASP A 519 -19.87 -19.16 0.89
C ASP A 519 -19.20 -18.74 -0.41
N ILE A 520 -18.43 -17.65 -0.35
CA ILE A 520 -17.57 -17.21 -1.43
C ILE A 520 -16.24 -17.97 -1.32
N VAL A 521 -15.72 -18.49 -2.44
CA VAL A 521 -14.39 -19.13 -2.46
C VAL A 521 -13.41 -18.31 -3.30
N LEU A 522 -12.33 -17.85 -2.67
CA LEU A 522 -11.19 -17.29 -3.40
C LEU A 522 -10.27 -18.44 -3.84
N ASP A 523 -10.49 -18.90 -5.07
CA ASP A 523 -9.78 -20.05 -5.66
C ASP A 523 -8.33 -19.70 -6.05
N LEU A 524 -8.07 -18.44 -6.40
CA LEU A 524 -6.72 -17.98 -6.71
C LEU A 524 -6.56 -16.47 -6.53
N LEU A 525 -5.42 -16.06 -6.00
CA LEU A 525 -4.91 -14.70 -6.11
C LEU A 525 -3.43 -14.74 -6.49
N ALA A 526 -3.08 -14.17 -7.64
CA ALA A 526 -1.70 -14.17 -8.15
C ALA A 526 -1.27 -12.76 -8.57
N THR A 527 0.01 -12.44 -8.36
CA THR A 527 0.62 -11.15 -8.74
C THR A 527 2.06 -11.40 -9.16
N LEU A 528 2.42 -10.92 -10.35
CA LEU A 528 3.78 -11.04 -10.89
C LEU A 528 4.83 -10.57 -9.87
N PRO A 529 5.96 -11.29 -9.72
CA PRO A 529 6.97 -11.00 -8.69
C PRO A 529 7.42 -9.53 -8.64
N ASP A 530 7.65 -8.90 -9.79
CA ASP A 530 8.09 -7.50 -9.88
C ASP A 530 7.03 -6.49 -9.42
N TYR A 531 5.77 -6.91 -9.41
CA TYR A 531 4.61 -6.11 -9.03
C TYR A 531 4.08 -6.42 -7.62
N GLN A 532 4.72 -7.35 -6.89
CA GLN A 532 4.37 -7.66 -5.51
C GLN A 532 4.72 -6.51 -4.55
N GLY A 533 3.94 -6.39 -3.47
CA GLY A 533 4.10 -5.31 -2.49
C GLY A 533 3.67 -3.92 -2.98
N GLN A 534 3.18 -3.80 -4.22
CA GLN A 534 2.73 -2.53 -4.81
C GLN A 534 1.22 -2.26 -4.61
N GLY A 535 0.47 -3.25 -4.13
CA GLY A 535 -0.95 -3.09 -3.75
C GLY A 535 -1.96 -3.71 -4.70
N TYR A 536 -1.56 -4.22 -5.87
CA TYR A 536 -2.48 -4.83 -6.85
C TYR A 536 -3.30 -6.00 -6.29
N GLY A 537 -2.64 -6.99 -5.67
CA GLY A 537 -3.34 -8.13 -5.04
C GLY A 537 -4.30 -7.69 -3.94
N LYS A 538 -3.96 -6.64 -3.18
CA LYS A 538 -4.84 -6.05 -2.18
C LYS A 538 -6.08 -5.39 -2.81
N THR A 539 -5.92 -4.73 -3.95
CA THR A 539 -7.03 -4.05 -4.65
C THR A 539 -8.08 -5.06 -5.10
N ILE A 540 -7.65 -6.14 -5.74
CA ILE A 540 -8.54 -7.24 -6.14
C ILE A 540 -9.14 -7.96 -4.92
N LEU A 541 -8.36 -8.18 -3.86
CA LEU A 541 -8.87 -8.84 -2.65
C LEU A 541 -10.02 -8.06 -2.00
N LYS A 542 -9.92 -6.72 -1.99
CA LYS A 542 -10.97 -5.84 -1.46
C LYS A 542 -12.30 -5.97 -2.21
N TRP A 543 -12.27 -6.17 -3.52
CA TRP A 543 -13.49 -6.37 -4.31
C TRP A 543 -14.31 -7.56 -3.81
N GLY A 544 -13.66 -8.68 -3.50
CA GLY A 544 -14.35 -9.86 -2.96
C GLY A 544 -14.83 -9.65 -1.53
N ILE A 545 -14.05 -8.96 -0.70
CA ILE A 545 -14.43 -8.59 0.67
C ILE A 545 -15.69 -7.72 0.68
N GLU A 546 -15.74 -6.68 -0.15
CA GLU A 546 -16.88 -5.76 -0.21
C GLU A 546 -18.16 -6.49 -0.63
N LYS A 547 -18.06 -7.43 -1.57
CA LYS A 547 -19.19 -8.30 -1.94
C LYS A 547 -19.65 -9.20 -0.81
N ALA A 548 -18.70 -9.84 -0.11
CA ALA A 548 -19.00 -10.71 1.01
C ALA A 548 -19.67 -9.96 2.17
N ASP A 549 -19.16 -8.78 2.52
CA ASP A 549 -19.72 -7.94 3.58
C ASP A 549 -21.12 -7.43 3.22
N ALA A 550 -21.34 -6.99 1.97
CA ALA A 550 -22.64 -6.51 1.50
C ALA A 550 -23.74 -7.59 1.52
N THR A 551 -23.35 -8.85 1.36
CA THR A 551 -24.26 -10.00 1.27
C THR A 551 -24.27 -10.88 2.52
N LYS A 552 -23.42 -10.55 3.50
CA LYS A 552 -23.21 -11.33 4.73
C LYS A 552 -22.76 -12.78 4.45
N SER A 553 -21.99 -12.99 3.38
CA SER A 553 -21.37 -14.27 3.05
C SER A 553 -19.99 -14.39 3.70
N ARG A 554 -19.60 -15.62 4.06
CA ARG A 554 -18.20 -15.90 4.48
C ARG A 554 -17.32 -16.05 3.25
N ILE A 555 -16.02 -15.92 3.45
CA ILE A 555 -15.03 -16.17 2.40
C ILE A 555 -14.07 -17.26 2.83
N TYR A 556 -13.98 -18.34 2.05
CA TYR A 556 -13.02 -19.41 2.23
C TYR A 556 -11.89 -19.32 1.19
N LEU A 557 -10.68 -19.73 1.60
CA LEU A 557 -9.52 -19.85 0.71
C LEU A 557 -8.49 -20.86 1.22
N GLU A 558 -7.65 -21.35 0.31
CA GLU A 558 -6.41 -22.07 0.62
C GLU A 558 -5.20 -21.16 0.38
N ALA A 559 -4.55 -20.72 1.47
CA ALA A 559 -3.40 -19.82 1.42
C ALA A 559 -2.09 -20.59 1.34
N THR A 560 -1.15 -20.06 0.57
CA THR A 560 0.26 -20.43 0.75
C THR A 560 0.81 -19.79 2.04
N PRO A 561 1.87 -20.36 2.66
CA PRO A 561 2.56 -19.76 3.80
C PRO A 561 2.90 -18.27 3.62
N GLU A 562 3.28 -17.86 2.42
CA GLU A 562 3.62 -16.46 2.10
C GLU A 562 2.38 -15.56 2.01
N GLY A 563 1.23 -16.12 1.64
CA GLY A 563 -0.05 -15.42 1.55
C GLY A 563 -0.75 -15.19 2.90
N VAL A 564 -0.55 -16.10 3.86
CA VAL A 564 -1.19 -16.06 5.20
C VAL A 564 -1.12 -14.67 5.87
N PRO A 565 0.04 -13.98 5.96
CA PRO A 565 0.13 -12.68 6.62
C PRO A 565 -0.67 -11.57 5.92
N VAL A 566 -1.05 -11.76 4.65
CA VAL A 566 -1.94 -10.85 3.94
C VAL A 566 -3.38 -11.08 4.38
N TYR A 567 -3.84 -12.33 4.36
CA TYR A 567 -5.23 -12.67 4.70
C TYR A 567 -5.58 -12.39 6.16
N LEU A 568 -4.66 -12.68 7.11
CA LEU A 568 -4.85 -12.36 8.53
C LEU A 568 -5.13 -10.86 8.76
N LYS A 569 -4.52 -9.97 7.98
CA LYS A 569 -4.74 -8.51 8.10
C LYS A 569 -6.15 -8.07 7.71
N TYR A 570 -6.87 -8.91 6.98
CA TYR A 570 -8.22 -8.64 6.48
C TYR A 570 -9.31 -9.46 7.20
N GLY A 571 -8.96 -10.14 8.29
CA GLY A 571 -9.93 -10.84 9.14
C GLY A 571 -10.13 -12.31 8.81
N TRP A 572 -9.29 -12.91 7.96
CA TRP A 572 -9.25 -14.36 7.87
C TRP A 572 -8.65 -14.98 9.14
N ARG A 573 -9.15 -16.14 9.51
CA ARG A 573 -8.65 -16.99 10.60
C ARG A 573 -8.21 -18.34 10.06
N HIS A 574 -7.19 -18.92 10.71
CA HIS A 574 -6.73 -20.28 10.39
C HIS A 574 -7.78 -21.31 10.81
N MET A 575 -8.05 -22.26 9.91
CA MET A 575 -8.89 -23.42 10.17
C MET A 575 -8.04 -24.68 10.32
N GLU A 576 -7.17 -24.92 9.34
CA GLU A 576 -6.41 -26.16 9.21
C GLU A 576 -5.14 -25.91 8.40
N GLU A 577 -4.06 -26.60 8.74
CA GLU A 577 -2.86 -26.69 7.90
C GLU A 577 -2.85 -28.08 7.27
N VAL A 578 -2.74 -28.12 5.94
CA VAL A 578 -2.60 -29.36 5.19
C VAL A 578 -1.23 -29.39 4.54
N THR A 579 -0.49 -30.47 4.79
CA THR A 579 0.84 -30.68 4.27
C THR A 579 0.82 -31.78 3.22
N MET A 580 1.42 -31.53 2.07
CA MET A 580 1.65 -32.51 1.03
C MET A 580 3.13 -32.88 1.01
N ASN A 581 3.44 -34.14 1.32
CA ASN A 581 4.79 -34.68 1.16
C ASN A 581 4.92 -35.32 -0.22
N PHE A 582 5.71 -34.70 -1.10
CA PHE A 582 5.87 -35.21 -2.47
C PHE A 582 6.62 -36.54 -2.52
N ALA A 583 7.38 -36.92 -1.48
CA ALA A 583 8.05 -38.20 -1.41
C ALA A 583 7.07 -39.39 -1.47
N ASP A 584 5.84 -39.21 -0.97
CA ASP A 584 4.79 -40.23 -0.98
C ASP A 584 4.28 -40.53 -2.41
N TYR A 585 4.62 -39.65 -3.37
CA TYR A 585 4.21 -39.71 -4.77
C TYR A 585 5.41 -39.73 -5.72
N GLY A 586 6.59 -40.17 -5.25
CA GLY A 586 7.81 -40.25 -6.08
C GLY A 586 8.46 -38.91 -6.43
N GLY A 587 8.08 -37.83 -5.74
CA GLY A 587 8.70 -36.50 -5.81
C GLY A 587 9.59 -36.16 -4.62
N VAL A 588 9.94 -34.89 -4.45
CA VAL A 588 10.83 -34.42 -3.37
C VAL A 588 10.28 -33.16 -2.70
N GLY A 589 10.37 -33.13 -1.38
CA GLY A 589 10.04 -31.98 -0.54
C GLY A 589 8.61 -32.02 0.02
N VAL A 590 8.32 -31.06 0.89
CA VAL A 590 7.03 -30.93 1.57
C VAL A 590 6.48 -29.53 1.32
N GLU A 591 5.18 -29.44 1.06
CA GLU A 591 4.50 -28.18 0.81
C GLU A 591 3.24 -28.04 1.69
N SER A 592 3.15 -26.95 2.45
CA SER A 592 1.99 -26.64 3.29
C SER A 592 1.02 -25.68 2.61
N TYR A 593 -0.26 -25.88 2.88
CA TYR A 593 -1.38 -25.00 2.57
C TYR A 593 -2.20 -24.72 3.82
N TYR A 594 -2.65 -23.48 4.00
CA TYR A 594 -3.44 -23.06 5.14
C TYR A 594 -4.86 -22.79 4.70
N LEU A 595 -5.80 -23.59 5.18
CA LEU A 595 -7.22 -23.37 4.95
C LEU A 595 -7.67 -22.25 5.89
N MET A 596 -8.25 -21.21 5.32
CA MET A 596 -8.63 -20.02 6.05
C MET A 596 -10.05 -19.61 5.72
N ILE A 597 -10.76 -19.09 6.72
CA ILE A 597 -12.11 -18.55 6.56
C ILE A 597 -12.16 -17.11 7.09
N ARG A 598 -12.98 -16.27 6.47
CA ARG A 598 -13.32 -14.94 6.95
C ARG A 598 -14.81 -14.82 7.11
N ASP A 599 -15.23 -14.38 8.28
CA ASP A 599 -16.60 -13.99 8.57
C ASP A 599 -16.86 -12.55 8.07
N PRO A 600 -18.08 -12.24 7.58
CA PRO A 600 -18.44 -10.90 7.11
C PRO A 600 -18.47 -9.89 8.26
N ILE A 601 -18.16 -8.63 7.98
CA ILE A 601 -18.28 -7.54 8.97
C ILE A 601 -19.71 -6.99 8.91
N ALA A 602 -20.36 -6.91 10.09
CA ALA A 602 -21.74 -6.46 10.26
C ALA A 602 -21.98 -4.98 9.91
#